data_AF-Q0A4R8-F1
#
_entry.id   AF-Q0A4R8-F1
#
_cell.length_a   1.000
_cell.length_b   1.000
_cell.length_c   1.000
_cell.angle_alpha   90.00
_cell.angle_beta   90.00
_cell.angle_gamma   90.00
#
_symmetry.space_group_name_H-M   'P 1'
#
loop_
_entity.id
_entity.type
_entity.pdbx_description
1 polymer ?
#
loop_
_entity_poly.entity_id
_entity_poly.type
_entity_poly.pdbx_seq_one_letter_code
_entity_poly.pdbx_strand_id
1 'polypeptide(L)' 'MTKLPPEPSLPPQPEKPDPSECCGSGCIPCIMDLYEEKLAEWGEEVARIKAEHERAVRRAREAGGVDA' A
#
# COMPACT_ATOMS: atom_id res chain seq x y z
N MET A 1 -16.19 -26.19 1.04
CA MET A 1 -14.84 -25.78 1.50
C MET A 1 -14.45 -24.50 0.75
N THR A 2 -15.02 -23.36 1.10
CA THR A 2 -14.67 -22.09 0.42
C THR A 2 -13.27 -21.67 0.88
N LYS A 3 -12.30 -21.62 -0.04
CA LYS A 3 -10.93 -21.22 0.26
C LYS A 3 -10.87 -19.70 0.43
N LEU A 4 -10.12 -19.23 1.43
CA LEU A 4 -9.86 -17.81 1.64
C LEU A 4 -9.10 -17.22 0.43
N PRO A 5 -9.39 -15.97 0.00
CA PRO A 5 -8.55 -15.29 -0.97
C PRO A 5 -7.08 -15.27 -0.50
N PRO A 6 -6.12 -15.39 -1.43
CA PRO A 6 -4.71 -15.32 -1.10
C PRO A 6 -4.34 -13.91 -0.61
N GLU A 7 -3.21 -13.82 0.08
CA GLU A 7 -2.62 -12.55 0.52
C GLU A 7 -2.47 -11.58 -0.67
N PRO A 8 -2.78 -10.28 -0.49
CA PRO A 8 -2.70 -9.32 -1.56
C PRO A 8 -1.25 -8.99 -1.93
N SER A 9 -0.98 -8.86 -3.23
CA SER A 9 0.30 -8.35 -3.72
C SER A 9 0.33 -6.84 -3.57
N LEU A 10 1.25 -6.32 -2.76
CA LEU A 10 1.42 -4.88 -2.53
C LEU A 10 2.52 -4.31 -3.44
N PRO A 11 2.39 -3.05 -3.91
CA PRO A 11 3.48 -2.38 -4.60
C PRO A 11 4.69 -2.20 -3.68
N PRO A 12 5.92 -2.18 -4.24
CA PRO A 12 7.12 -1.89 -3.46
C PRO A 12 7.05 -0.46 -2.92
N GLN A 13 7.57 -0.27 -1.71
CA GLN A 13 7.69 1.06 -1.12
C GLN A 13 8.68 1.89 -1.94
N PRO A 14 8.43 3.20 -2.12
CA PRO A 14 9.40 4.10 -2.72
C PRO A 14 10.73 4.05 -1.99
N GLU A 15 11.82 4.07 -2.75
CA GLU A 15 13.17 4.10 -2.20
C GLU A 15 13.47 5.48 -1.63
N LYS A 16 14.00 5.51 -0.40
CA LYS A 16 14.40 6.75 0.24
C LYS A 16 15.66 7.29 -0.43
N PRO A 17 15.73 8.60 -0.76
CA PRO A 17 16.93 9.20 -1.32
C PRO A 17 18.14 9.05 -0.41
N ASP A 18 19.33 8.89 -1.00
CA ASP A 18 20.57 8.85 -0.25
C ASP A 18 20.89 10.24 0.34
N PRO A 19 21.53 10.35 1.51
CA PRO A 19 21.94 11.63 2.06
C PRO A 19 22.82 12.47 1.12
N SER A 20 23.60 11.84 0.24
CA SER A 20 24.42 12.52 -0.77
C SER A 20 23.61 13.15 -1.92
N GLU A 21 22.41 12.65 -2.19
CA GLU A 21 21.46 13.25 -3.15
C GLU A 21 20.70 14.43 -2.54
N CYS A 22 20.63 14.48 -1.21
CA CYS A 22 20.05 15.60 -0.49
C CYS A 22 21.06 16.75 -0.39
N CYS A 23 20.79 17.85 -1.11
CA CYS A 23 21.63 19.05 -1.06
C CYS A 23 21.65 19.76 0.31
N GLY A 24 20.82 19.34 1.27
CA GLY A 24 20.73 19.88 2.63
C GLY A 24 20.26 21.33 2.74
N SER A 25 19.99 21.98 1.61
CA SER A 25 19.79 23.44 1.52
C SER A 25 18.42 23.82 0.95
N GLY A 26 17.50 22.86 0.78
CA GLY A 26 16.15 23.12 0.25
C GLY A 26 16.13 23.48 -1.23
N CYS A 27 16.84 22.72 -2.07
CA CYS A 27 16.82 22.89 -3.53
C CYS A 27 15.42 22.66 -4.10
N ILE A 28 15.09 23.26 -5.26
CA ILE A 28 13.80 23.09 -5.93
C ILE A 28 13.99 22.36 -7.27
N PRO A 29 13.32 21.21 -7.49
CA PRO A 29 12.49 20.48 -6.52
C PRO A 29 13.34 19.81 -5.42
N CYS A 30 12.80 19.73 -4.21
CA CYS A 30 13.45 19.04 -3.10
C CYS A 30 13.27 17.53 -3.26
N ILE A 31 14.37 16.78 -3.21
CA ILE A 31 14.34 15.32 -3.38
C ILE A 31 13.51 14.63 -2.29
N MET A 32 13.47 15.21 -1.08
CA MET A 32 12.66 14.71 0.03
C MET A 32 11.18 14.95 -0.21
N ASP A 33 10.79 16.11 -0.74
CA ASP A 33 9.40 16.42 -1.05
C ASP A 33 8.86 15.46 -2.12
N LEU A 34 9.63 15.23 -3.19
CA LEU A 34 9.28 14.24 -4.23
C LEU A 34 9.17 12.81 -3.67
N TYR A 35 10.01 12.47 -2.69
CA TYR A 35 9.93 11.18 -2.02
C TYR A 35 8.66 11.06 -1.16
N GLU A 36 8.32 12.10 -0.41
CA GLU A 36 7.12 12.15 0.43
C GLU A 36 5.84 12.08 -0.41
N GLU A 37 5.79 12.76 -1.56
CA GLU A 37 4.69 12.65 -2.52
C GLU A 37 4.51 11.20 -3.00
N LYS A 38 5.59 10.57 -3.47
CA LYS A 38 5.55 9.14 -3.88
C LYS A 38 5.16 8.21 -2.74
N LEU A 39 5.60 8.52 -1.51
CA LEU A 39 5.28 7.73 -0.33
C LEU A 39 3.79 7.85 0.02
N ALA A 40 3.20 9.03 -0.13
CA ALA A 40 1.77 9.25 0.04
C ALA A 40 0.96 8.46 -0.99
N GLU A 41 1.30 8.58 -2.28
CA GLU A 41 0.66 7.83 -3.36
C GLU A 41 0.73 6.31 -3.13
N TRP A 42 1.91 5.81 -2.73
CA TRP A 42 2.09 4.41 -2.37
C TRP A 42 1.20 3.99 -1.20
N GLY A 43 1.10 4.83 -0.17
CA GLY A 43 0.27 4.58 1.00
C GLY A 43 -1.21 4.45 0.65
N GLU A 44 -1.72 5.33 -0.21
CA GLU A 44 -3.10 5.28 -0.70
C GLU A 44 -3.38 3.99 -1.47
N GLU A 45 -2.47 3.59 -2.37
CA GLU A 45 -2.63 2.37 -3.15
C GLU A 45 -2.59 1.11 -2.28
N VAL A 46 -1.67 1.05 -1.31
CA VAL A 46 -1.62 -0.05 -0.33
C VAL A 46 -2.90 -0.12 0.48
N ALA A 47 -3.43 1.02 0.93
CA ALA A 47 -4.69 1.07 1.68
C ALA A 47 -5.87 0.56 0.84
N ARG A 48 -5.94 0.96 -0.44
CA ARG A 48 -6.96 0.49 -1.39
C ARG A 48 -6.92 -1.04 -1.54
N ILE A 49 -5.74 -1.59 -1.82
CA ILE A 49 -5.55 -3.04 -2.02
C ILE A 49 -5.92 -3.82 -0.76
N LYS A 50 -5.49 -3.36 0.43
CA LYS A 50 -5.84 -3.99 1.70
C LYS A 50 -7.34 -3.98 1.95
N ALA A 51 -7.99 -2.85 1.73
CA ALA A 51 -9.45 -2.73 1.90
C ALA A 51 -10.22 -3.65 0.94
N GLU A 52 -9.75 -3.81 -0.30
CA GLU A 52 -10.30 -4.77 -1.26
C GLU A 52 -10.15 -6.22 -0.78
N HIS A 53 -8.97 -6.58 -0.31
CA HIS A 53 -8.69 -7.90 0.24
C HIS A 53 -9.58 -8.20 1.47
N GLU A 54 -9.69 -7.26 2.42
CA GLU A 54 -10.57 -7.41 3.59
C GLU A 54 -12.03 -7.62 3.20
N ARG A 55 -12.52 -6.90 2.18
CA ARG A 55 -13.86 -7.11 1.61
C ARG A 55 -14.01 -8.50 1.01
N ALA A 56 -13.00 -8.99 0.28
CA ALA A 56 -13.01 -10.34 -0.30
C ALA A 56 -12.99 -11.43 0.80
N VAL A 57 -12.16 -11.26 1.83
CA VAL A 57 -12.09 -12.13 3.00
C VAL A 57 -13.44 -12.21 3.70
N ARG A 58 -14.08 -11.06 3.96
CA ARG A 58 -15.40 -11.03 4.61
C ARG A 58 -16.45 -11.79 3.80
N ARG A 59 -16.51 -11.55 2.50
CA ARG A 59 -17.44 -12.27 1.60
C ARG A 59 -17.19 -13.77 1.58
N ALA A 60 -15.93 -14.19 1.56
CA ALA A 60 -15.57 -15.61 1.58
C ALA A 60 -15.99 -16.30 2.89
N ARG A 61 -15.90 -15.59 4.02
CA ARG A 61 -16.36 -16.07 5.33
C ARG A 61 -17.88 -16.18 5.40
N GLU A 62 -18.60 -15.16 4.93
CA GLU A 62 -20.07 -15.16 4.84
C GLU A 62 -20.57 -16.30 3.94
N ALA A 63 -19.98 -16.48 2.76
CA ALA A 63 -20.30 -17.57 1.84
C ALA A 63 -19.92 -18.96 2.37
N GLY A 64 -19.09 -19.03 3.41
CA GLY A 64 -18.72 -20.26 4.10
C GLY A 64 -19.48 -20.49 5.42
N GLY A 65 -20.35 -19.57 5.84
CA GLY A 65 -20.88 -19.52 7.21
C GLY A 65 -22.35 -19.12 7.38
N VAL A 66 -23.18 -19.16 6.33
CA VAL A 66 -24.64 -18.99 6.45
C VAL A 66 -25.33 -20.34 6.20
N ASP A 67 -25.39 -21.15 7.25
CA ASP A 67 -26.33 -22.26 7.45
C ASP A 67 -26.41 -22.55 8.97
N ALA A 68 -26.96 -21.60 9.74
CA ALA A 68 -27.33 -21.79 11.14
C ALA A 68 -28.85 -21.68 11.30
#